data_AF-A0A6C0HF99-F1
#
_entry.id   AF-A0A6C0HF99-F1
#
_cell.length_a   1.000
_cell.length_b   1.000
_cell.length_c   1.000
_cell.angle_alpha   90.00
_cell.angle_beta   90.00
_cell.angle_gamma   90.00
#
_symmetry.space_group_name_H-M   'P 1'
#
loop_
_entity.id
_entity.type
_entity.pdbx_description
1 polymer ?
#
loop_
_entity_poly.entity_id
_entity_poly.type
_entity_poly.pdbx_seq_one_letter_code
_entity_poly.pdbx_strand_id
1 'polypeptide(L)' 'MYLYVLVPNGAEWEDLTIYLTEEEAITKSKMFPNFRVEIFHQTAVGFCPQYKYYRNGELCSY' A
#
# COMPACT_ATOMS: atom_id res chain seq x y z
N MET A 1 3.26 -14.06 -0.99
CA MET A 1 2.12 -13.27 -0.45
C MET A 1 2.38 -11.80 -0.74
N TYR A 2 1.34 -10.98 -0.90
CA TYR A 2 1.48 -9.53 -0.99
C TYR A 2 0.96 -8.87 0.29
N LEU A 3 1.59 -7.76 0.67
CA LEU A 3 1.11 -6.84 1.69
C LEU A 3 0.94 -5.47 1.07
N TYR A 4 -0.06 -4.75 1.57
CA TYR A 4 -0.43 -3.44 1.08
C TYR A 4 -0.40 -2.45 2.23
N VAL A 5 0.41 -1.40 2.14
CA VAL A 5 0.63 -0.45 3.24
C VAL A 5 0.07 0.90 2.85
N LEU A 6 -1.00 1.35 3.52
CA LEU A 6 -1.50 2.71 3.38
C LEU A 6 -0.55 3.66 4.09
N VAL A 7 0.02 4.59 3.33
CA VAL A 7 0.95 5.61 3.81
C VAL A 7 0.28 6.98 3.70
N PRO A 8 -0.20 7.56 4.83
CA PRO A 8 -0.65 8.95 4.86
C PRO A 8 0.47 9.94 4.48
N ASN A 9 0.11 11.09 3.93
CA ASN A 9 1.10 12.14 3.63
C ASN A 9 1.68 12.71 4.93
N GLY A 10 2.99 12.57 5.13
CA GLY A 10 3.66 12.98 6.36
C GLY A 10 3.47 12.01 7.53
N ALA A 11 3.13 10.75 7.26
CA ALA A 11 2.94 9.71 8.26
C ALA A 11 4.21 9.38 9.05
N GLU A 12 4.03 9.09 10.34
CA GLU A 12 4.99 8.33 11.13
C GLU A 12 4.73 6.82 10.97
N TRP A 13 5.61 5.98 11.50
CA TRP A 13 5.50 4.52 11.35
C TRP A 13 4.22 3.95 11.99
N GLU A 14 3.77 4.59 13.06
CA GLU A 14 2.60 4.24 13.86
C GLU A 14 1.27 4.51 13.12
N ASP A 15 1.29 5.38 12.10
CA ASP A 15 0.11 5.73 11.31
C ASP A 15 -0.14 4.76 10.13
N LEU A 16 0.80 3.83 9.89
CA LEU A 16 0.72 2.91 8.77
C LEU A 16 -0.36 1.86 9.00
N THR A 17 -1.24 1.70 8.02
CA THR A 17 -2.26 0.64 8.03
C THR A 17 -1.90 -0.44 7.01
N ILE A 18 -1.89 -1.70 7.45
CA ILE A 18 -1.57 -2.84 6.60
C ILE A 18 -2.87 -3.55 6.18
N TYR A 19 -2.98 -3.87 4.89
CA TYR A 19 -4.01 -4.75 4.34
C TYR A 19 -3.38 -6.01 3.76
N LEU A 20 -4.10 -7.12 3.87
CA LEU A 20 -3.65 -8.44 3.41
C LEU A 20 -4.22 -8.83 2.05
N THR A 21 -5.23 -8.11 1.58
CA THR A 21 -5.90 -8.36 0.31
C THR A 21 -5.79 -7.15 -0.62
N GLU A 22 -5.70 -7.44 -1.91
CA GLU A 22 -5.64 -6.41 -2.95
C GLU A 22 -6.95 -5.60 -3.02
N GLU A 23 -8.08 -6.26 -2.83
CA GLU A 23 -9.40 -5.63 -2.89
C GLU A 23 -9.59 -4.58 -1.77
N GLU A 24 -9.17 -4.89 -0.55
CA GLU A 24 -9.17 -3.92 0.56
C GLU A 24 -8.22 -2.76 0.27
N ALA A 25 -7.03 -3.04 -0.24
CA ALA A 25 -6.05 -2.02 -0.60
C ALA A 25 -6.60 -1.03 -1.64
N ILE A 26 -7.20 -1.55 -2.72
CA ILE A 26 -7.83 -0.73 -3.76
C ILE A 26 -8.99 0.08 -3.18
N THR A 27 -9.87 -0.56 -2.40
CA THR A 27 -11.02 0.10 -1.76
C THR A 27 -10.58 1.25 -0.86
N LYS A 28 -9.54 1.04 -0.05
CA LYS A 28 -9.01 2.06 0.86
C LYS A 28 -8.28 3.18 0.11
N SER A 29 -7.58 2.87 -0.98
CA SER A 29 -6.97 3.90 -1.82
C SER A 29 -8.00 4.85 -2.46
N LYS A 30 -9.24 4.39 -2.70
CA LYS A 30 -10.36 5.22 -3.16
C LYS A 30 -10.96 6.09 -2.04
N MET A 31 -10.98 5.58 -0.80
CA MET A 31 -11.43 6.36 0.36
C MET A 31 -10.48 7.51 0.70
N PHE A 32 -9.18 7.34 0.44
CA PHE A 32 -8.14 8.33 0.69
C PHE A 32 -7.37 8.67 -0.61
N PRO A 33 -7.96 9.47 -1.53
CA PRO A 33 -7.44 9.66 -2.89
C PRO A 33 -6.05 10.35 -2.95
N ASN A 34 -5.65 11.01 -1.87
CA ASN A 34 -4.35 11.67 -1.76
C ASN A 34 -3.27 10.79 -1.12
N PHE A 35 -3.62 9.62 -0.60
CA PHE A 35 -2.69 8.69 0.02
C PHE A 35 -2.29 7.60 -0.97
N ARG A 36 -1.14 6.97 -0.70
CA ARG A 36 -0.64 5.85 -1.49
C ARG A 36 -0.81 4.57 -0.68
N VAL A 37 -1.15 3.49 -1.37
CA VAL A 37 -1.08 2.14 -0.80
C VAL A 37 0.06 1.41 -1.47
N GLU A 38 1.20 1.35 -0.79
CA GLU A 38 2.42 0.72 -1.30
C GLU A 38 2.31 -0.81 -1.31
N ILE A 39 2.87 -1.45 -2.34
CA ILE A 39 2.78 -2.90 -2.52
C ILE A 39 4.12 -3.54 -2.17
N PHE A 40 4.07 -4.55 -1.30
CA PHE A 40 5.21 -5.35 -0.88
C PHE A 40 4.99 -6.82 -1.22
N HIS A 41 6.05 -7.48 -1.67
CA HIS A 41 6.05 -8.92 -1.90
C HIS A 41 6.81 -9.65 -0.80
N GLN A 42 6.22 -10.68 -0.23
CA GLN A 42 6.88 -11.54 0.75
C GLN A 42 7.97 -12.39 0.09
N THR A 43 9.17 -12.35 0.64
CA THR A 43 10.31 -13.18 0.27
C THR A 43 10.62 -14.18 1.40
N ALA A 44 11.63 -15.03 1.22
CA ALA A 44 12.05 -15.98 2.24
C ALA A 44 12.54 -15.32 3.54
N VAL A 45 13.00 -14.06 3.47
CA VAL A 45 13.65 -13.35 4.59
C VAL A 45 12.91 -12.08 5.04
N GLY A 46 11.75 -11.78 4.44
CA GLY A 46 10.99 -10.58 4.80
C GLY A 46 10.09 -10.09 3.66
N PHE A 47 10.05 -8.78 3.46
CA PHE A 47 9.22 -8.13 2.44
C PHE A 47 10.04 -7.20 1.56
N CYS A 48 9.81 -7.27 0.25
CA CYS A 48 10.49 -6.44 -0.75
C CYS A 48 9.50 -5.47 -1.38
N PRO A 49 9.78 -4.15 -1.40
CA PRO A 49 8.92 -3.17 -2.05
C PRO A 49 8.86 -3.47 -3.55
N GLN A 50 7.68 -3.30 -4.15
CA GLN A 50 7.50 -3.50 -5.58
C GLN A 50 7.67 -2.22 -6.39
N TYR A 51 7.92 -1.07 -5.74
CA TYR A 51 7.94 0.26 -6.36
C TYR A 51 6.67 0.53 -7.21
N LYS A 52 5.55 0.00 -6.72
CA LYS A 52 4.20 0.19 -7.24
C LYS A 52 3.28 0.49 -6.07
N TYR A 53 2.23 1.26 -6.34
CA TYR A 53 1.25 1.62 -5.32
C TYR A 53 -0.12 1.84 -5.94
N TYR A 54 -1.18 1.67 -5.15
CA TYR A 54 -2.51 2.16 -5.51
C TYR A 54 -2.71 3.59 -5.04
N ARG A 55 -3.31 4.43 -5.89
CA ARG A 55 -3.77 5.77 -5.53
C ARG A 55 -5.10 6.03 -6.20
N ASN A 56 -6.12 6.42 -5.43
CA ASN A 56 -7.47 6.66 -5.94
C ASN A 56 -8.03 5.47 -6.77
N GLY A 57 -7.70 4.24 -6.39
CA GLY A 57 -8.11 3.03 -7.10
C GLY A 57 -7.32 2.68 -8.36
N GLU A 58 -6.31 3.47 -8.73
CA GLU A 58 -5.46 3.23 -9.90
C GLU A 58 -4.09 2.69 -9.48
N LEU A 59 -3.55 1.76 -10.27
CA LEU A 59 -2.19 1.24 -10.07
C LEU A 59 -1.18 2.19 -10.71
N CYS A 60 -0.23 2.67 -9.91
CA CYS A 60 0.85 3.55 -10.33
C CYS A 60 2.22 2.92 -10.06
N SER A 61 3.26 3.49 -10.68
CA SER A 61 4.68 3.22 -10.38
C SER A 61 5.39 4.51 -10.01
N TYR A 62 6.52 4.40 -9.29
CA TYR A 62 7.39 5.55 -9.01
C TYR A 62 8.11 6.06 -10.27
#